data_AF-A0A2V4CZA7-F1
#
_entry.id   AF-A0A2V4CZA7-F1
#
_cell.length_a   1.000
_cell.length_b   1.000
_cell.length_c   1.000
_cell.angle_alpha   90.00
_cell.angle_beta   90.00
_cell.angle_gamma   90.00
#
_symmetry.space_group_name_H-M   'P 1'
#
loop_
_entity.id
_entity.type
_entity.pdbx_description
1 polymer ?
#
loop_
_entity_poly.entity_id
_entity_poly.type
_entity_poly.pdbx_seq_one_letter_code
_entity_poly.pdbx_strand_id
1 'polypeptide(L)'
;MKGNNLLLGLAVIAVIFSIIAAGLTFSSIDNLSSRITALAGGLSGTINLTIPTMVAINFTNNAVNFSFGQVTTGFGAAYLITTGSTGTVTNGNWTAQTGLIIENIGNVNISLNLSGQKTAAAFIGGTSPIYRWNVTGTGCLNSTGDGEAGLLKHIFYNVNTTSGFQPCTVLRYEAAVDEVRIDFNLTIPEDSKTGALIDTITATVVANNPS
;
A
#
# COMPACT_ATOMS: atom_id res chain seq x y z
N MET A 1 86.11 53.77 -21.59
CA MET A 1 84.76 53.34 -22.03
C MET A 1 84.76 51.91 -22.59
N LYS A 2 85.18 50.89 -21.81
CA LYS A 2 85.15 49.47 -22.23
C LYS A 2 84.13 48.60 -21.46
N GLY A 3 83.52 49.13 -20.38
CA GLY A 3 82.56 48.39 -19.54
C GLY A 3 81.11 48.37 -20.05
N ASN A 4 80.63 49.43 -20.72
CA ASN A 4 79.23 49.51 -21.17
C ASN A 4 78.88 48.50 -22.27
N ASN A 5 79.82 48.16 -23.15
CA ASN A 5 79.57 47.21 -24.23
C ASN A 5 79.49 45.76 -23.72
N LEU A 6 80.15 45.47 -22.59
CA LEU A 6 80.13 44.14 -21.98
C LEU A 6 78.81 43.88 -21.23
N LEU A 7 78.32 44.88 -20.50
CA LEU A 7 77.00 44.85 -19.85
C LEU A 7 75.87 44.75 -20.87
N LEU A 8 75.95 45.51 -21.96
CA LEU A 8 74.96 45.45 -23.04
C LEU A 8 74.98 44.08 -23.75
N GLY A 9 76.16 43.51 -23.99
CA GLY A 9 76.30 42.16 -24.54
C GLY A 9 75.69 41.08 -23.65
N LEU A 10 75.91 41.17 -22.33
CA LEU A 10 75.33 40.22 -21.37
C LEU A 10 73.80 40.32 -21.30
N ALA A 11 73.27 41.55 -21.36
CA ALA A 11 71.82 41.79 -21.34
C ALA A 11 71.14 41.20 -22.59
N VAL A 12 71.75 41.37 -23.77
CA VAL A 12 71.22 40.79 -25.02
C VAL A 12 71.21 39.27 -24.97
N ILE A 13 72.29 38.66 -24.46
CA ILE A 13 72.38 37.20 -24.29
C ILE A 13 71.30 36.70 -23.33
N ALA A 14 71.10 37.37 -22.19
CA ALA A 14 70.06 37.01 -21.22
C ALA A 14 68.64 37.07 -21.82
N VAL A 15 68.35 38.07 -22.65
CA VAL A 15 67.07 38.19 -23.35
C VAL A 15 66.88 37.03 -24.35
N ILE A 16 67.91 36.67 -25.11
CA ILE A 16 67.83 35.54 -26.07
C ILE A 16 67.56 34.23 -25.33
N PHE A 17 68.26 33.95 -24.23
CA PHE A 17 68.01 32.76 -23.41
C PHE A 17 66.59 32.74 -22.83
N SER A 18 66.05 33.90 -22.45
CA SER A 18 64.70 34.01 -21.90
C SER A 18 63.63 33.71 -22.95
N ILE A 19 63.83 34.14 -24.21
CA ILE A 19 62.92 33.84 -25.33
C ILE A 19 62.95 32.35 -25.66
N ILE A 20 64.12 31.72 -25.68
CA ILE A 20 64.26 30.28 -25.95
C ILE A 20 63.57 29.46 -24.84
N ALA A 21 63.79 29.82 -23.57
CA ALA A 21 63.15 29.16 -22.43
C ALA A 21 61.62 29.29 -22.48
N ALA A 22 61.10 30.48 -22.80
CA ALA A 22 59.67 30.70 -22.97
C ALA A 22 59.09 29.84 -24.10
N GLY A 23 59.78 29.75 -25.25
CA GLY A 23 59.35 28.92 -26.39
C GLY A 23 59.26 27.42 -26.06
N LEU A 24 60.24 26.88 -25.33
CA LEU A 24 60.23 25.49 -24.88
C LEU A 24 59.11 25.22 -23.86
N THR A 25 58.83 26.19 -23.00
CA THR A 25 57.74 26.11 -22.00
C THR A 25 56.37 26.13 -22.68
N PHE A 26 56.16 27.01 -23.67
CA PHE A 26 54.92 27.05 -24.46
C PHE A 26 54.69 25.75 -25.25
N SER A 27 55.73 25.21 -25.90
CA SER A 27 55.62 23.93 -26.62
C SER A 27 55.31 22.74 -25.70
N SER A 28 55.82 22.77 -24.47
CA SER A 28 55.51 21.77 -23.45
C SER A 28 54.07 21.90 -22.94
N ILE A 29 53.56 23.13 -22.76
CA ILE A 29 52.17 23.39 -22.36
C ILE A 29 51.19 22.99 -23.46
N ASP A 30 51.52 23.21 -24.74
CA ASP A 30 50.64 22.83 -25.86
C ASP A 30 50.55 21.30 -26.00
N ASN A 31 51.69 20.60 -25.85
CA ASN A 31 51.70 19.13 -25.77
C ASN A 31 50.95 18.61 -24.53
N LEU A 32 51.05 19.30 -23.40
CA LEU A 32 50.33 18.95 -22.18
C LEU A 32 48.83 19.22 -22.32
N SER A 33 48.42 20.32 -22.95
CA SER A 33 47.02 20.66 -23.28
C SER A 33 46.40 19.60 -24.21
N SER A 34 47.16 19.13 -25.20
CA SER A 34 46.71 18.05 -26.11
C SER A 34 46.59 16.67 -25.43
N ARG A 35 47.31 16.44 -24.33
CA ARG A 35 47.27 15.18 -23.55
C ARG A 35 46.35 15.24 -22.33
N ILE A 36 46.09 16.44 -21.81
CA ILE A 36 45.10 16.75 -20.78
C ILE A 36 43.86 17.34 -21.48
N THR A 37 43.42 16.74 -22.59
CA THR A 37 42.01 16.77 -22.91
C THR A 37 41.37 15.75 -21.99
N ALA A 38 40.97 16.17 -20.79
CA ALA A 38 39.96 15.46 -20.01
C ALA A 38 38.64 15.56 -20.79
N LEU A 39 38.57 14.86 -21.92
CA LEU A 39 37.33 14.53 -22.57
C LEU A 39 36.66 13.54 -21.63
N ALA A 40 35.75 14.06 -20.83
CA ALA A 40 34.66 13.28 -20.28
C ALA A 40 33.91 12.65 -21.46
N GLY A 41 34.45 11.57 -22.00
CA GLY A 41 33.71 10.67 -22.85
C GLY A 41 32.55 10.19 -22.00
N GLY A 42 31.33 10.54 -22.40
CA GLY A 42 30.10 10.27 -21.67
C GLY A 42 29.98 8.80 -21.30
N LEU A 43 30.50 8.44 -20.14
CA LEU A 43 30.18 7.20 -19.45
C LEU A 43 28.86 7.45 -18.73
N SER A 44 27.80 7.53 -19.54
CA SER A 44 26.43 7.41 -19.05
C SER A 44 26.26 5.96 -18.59
N GLY A 45 26.50 5.68 -17.31
CA GLY A 45 26.10 4.42 -16.71
C GLY A 45 24.58 4.38 -16.60
N THR A 46 23.94 3.41 -17.25
CA THR A 46 22.49 3.20 -17.08
C THR A 46 22.25 2.42 -15.80
N ILE A 47 21.60 3.03 -14.81
CA ILE A 47 21.12 2.32 -13.62
C ILE A 47 19.74 1.75 -13.98
N ASN A 48 19.67 0.44 -14.17
CA ASN A 48 18.40 -0.27 -14.34
C ASN A 48 17.88 -0.68 -12.96
N LEU A 49 16.94 0.09 -12.42
CA LEU A 49 16.19 -0.27 -11.22
C LEU A 49 14.85 -0.88 -11.65
N THR A 50 14.68 -2.19 -11.44
CA THR A 50 13.39 -2.87 -11.64
C THR A 50 12.73 -3.07 -10.28
N ILE A 51 11.66 -2.32 -10.02
CA ILE A 51 10.80 -2.56 -8.86
C ILE A 51 9.69 -3.51 -9.31
N PRO A 52 9.59 -4.75 -8.77
CA PRO A 52 8.53 -5.67 -9.15
C PRO A 52 7.18 -5.19 -8.61
N THR A 53 6.12 -5.41 -9.39
CA THR A 53 4.74 -5.26 -8.92
C THR A 53 4.42 -6.35 -7.90
N MET A 54 3.89 -5.96 -6.74
CA MET A 54 3.56 -6.82 -5.61
C MET A 54 2.10 -6.61 -5.21
N VAL A 55 1.32 -7.67 -5.33
CA VAL A 55 -0.05 -7.75 -4.79
C VAL A 55 0.03 -8.47 -3.45
N ALA A 56 -0.34 -7.78 -2.37
CA ALA A 56 -0.38 -8.38 -1.04
C ALA A 56 -1.45 -7.68 -0.20
N ILE A 57 -2.15 -8.45 0.62
CA ILE A 57 -3.07 -7.92 1.63
C ILE A 57 -2.73 -8.47 3.00
N ASN A 58 -2.92 -7.64 4.01
CA ASN A 58 -2.91 -8.03 5.41
C ASN A 58 -4.35 -8.16 5.88
N PHE A 59 -4.72 -9.34 6.40
CA PHE A 59 -6.05 -9.60 6.92
C PHE A 59 -5.93 -9.97 8.40
N THR A 60 -6.06 -8.98 9.29
CA THR A 60 -5.69 -9.08 10.71
C THR A 60 -6.37 -10.25 11.43
N ASN A 61 -7.62 -10.54 11.06
CA ASN A 61 -8.34 -11.75 11.45
C ASN A 61 -9.36 -12.06 10.35
N ASN A 62 -9.45 -13.31 9.91
CA ASN A 62 -10.34 -13.75 8.82
C ASN A 62 -11.53 -14.60 9.29
N ALA A 63 -11.72 -14.74 10.61
CA ALA A 63 -12.79 -15.52 11.20
C ALA A 63 -13.75 -14.65 11.99
N VAL A 64 -15.05 -14.96 11.86
CA VAL A 64 -16.10 -14.38 12.71
C VAL A 64 -16.34 -15.32 13.89
N ASN A 65 -15.90 -14.92 15.07
CA ASN A 65 -16.05 -15.71 16.30
C ASN A 65 -16.38 -14.78 17.48
N PHE A 66 -17.65 -14.72 17.86
CA PHE A 66 -18.14 -13.91 18.97
C PHE A 66 -17.92 -14.55 20.35
N SER A 67 -17.11 -15.61 20.44
CA SER A 67 -16.86 -16.38 21.66
C SER A 67 -18.14 -17.03 22.22
N PHE A 68 -18.10 -17.46 23.48
CA PHE A 68 -19.23 -18.06 24.16
C PHE A 68 -20.26 -17.00 24.59
N GLY A 69 -21.53 -17.32 24.40
CA GLY A 69 -22.64 -16.52 24.87
C GLY A 69 -23.98 -17.18 24.52
N GLN A 70 -25.05 -16.55 24.97
CA GLN A 70 -26.42 -16.97 24.75
C GLN A 70 -27.36 -15.77 24.74
N VAL A 71 -28.54 -15.97 24.16
CA VAL A 71 -29.65 -15.04 24.28
C VAL A 71 -30.07 -14.96 25.75
N THR A 72 -30.28 -13.75 26.25
CA THR A 72 -30.74 -13.53 27.63
C THR A 72 -32.16 -14.07 27.79
N THR A 73 -32.41 -14.76 28.90
CA THR A 73 -33.74 -15.32 29.21
C THR A 73 -34.84 -14.28 29.12
N GLY A 74 -35.93 -14.62 28.42
CA GLY A 74 -37.10 -13.73 28.24
C GLY A 74 -37.06 -12.92 26.94
N PHE A 75 -36.01 -13.05 26.12
CA PHE A 75 -35.94 -12.45 24.79
C PHE A 75 -35.91 -13.54 23.71
N GLY A 76 -36.63 -13.32 22.61
CA GLY A 76 -36.64 -14.26 21.47
C GLY A 76 -35.40 -14.19 20.58
N ALA A 77 -34.58 -13.14 20.71
CA ALA A 77 -33.33 -12.98 19.96
C ALA A 77 -32.36 -11.99 20.62
N ALA A 78 -31.08 -12.19 20.34
CA ALA A 78 -29.98 -11.26 20.63
C ALA A 78 -29.46 -10.60 19.35
N TYR A 79 -28.94 -9.38 19.51
CA TYR A 79 -28.42 -8.57 18.41
C TYR A 79 -26.97 -8.23 18.67
N LEU A 80 -26.09 -8.56 17.72
CA LEU A 80 -24.67 -8.30 17.79
C LEU A 80 -24.28 -7.45 16.58
N ILE A 81 -23.62 -6.33 16.81
CA ILE A 81 -23.12 -5.47 15.74
C ILE A 81 -21.69 -5.02 16.08
N THR A 82 -20.80 -5.07 15.11
CA THR A 82 -19.37 -4.74 15.34
C THR A 82 -19.01 -3.31 14.96
N THR A 83 -19.94 -2.54 14.41
CA THR A 83 -19.72 -1.15 14.03
C THR A 83 -19.31 -0.30 15.23
N GLY A 84 -18.48 0.72 14.99
CA GLY A 84 -17.92 1.56 16.05
C GLY A 84 -16.64 0.98 16.63
N SER A 85 -16.09 1.60 17.68
CA SER A 85 -14.79 1.23 18.24
C SER A 85 -14.81 -0.04 19.10
N THR A 86 -15.98 -0.47 19.57
CA THR A 86 -16.11 -1.62 20.49
C THR A 86 -17.17 -2.63 20.09
N GLY A 87 -18.03 -2.31 19.12
CA GLY A 87 -19.25 -3.06 18.85
C GLY A 87 -20.28 -2.97 20.00
N THR A 88 -21.44 -3.59 19.81
CA THR A 88 -22.49 -3.68 20.83
C THR A 88 -23.20 -5.03 20.79
N VAL A 89 -23.63 -5.50 21.96
CA VAL A 89 -24.49 -6.68 22.13
C VAL A 89 -25.75 -6.25 22.88
N THR A 90 -26.92 -6.69 22.41
CA THR A 90 -28.23 -6.42 23.05
C THR A 90 -28.99 -7.73 23.21
N ASN A 91 -29.64 -7.90 24.36
CA ASN A 91 -30.40 -9.11 24.73
C ASN A 91 -29.60 -10.42 24.69
N GLY A 92 -28.28 -10.33 24.88
CA GLY A 92 -27.38 -11.46 24.99
C GLY A 92 -26.18 -11.11 25.85
N ASN A 93 -25.37 -12.11 26.20
CA ASN A 93 -24.21 -11.94 27.09
C ASN A 93 -22.85 -12.15 26.41
N TRP A 94 -22.82 -12.19 25.07
CA TRP A 94 -21.55 -12.20 24.33
C TRP A 94 -20.74 -10.94 24.62
N THR A 95 -19.41 -11.06 24.56
CA THR A 95 -18.52 -9.90 24.59
C THR A 95 -18.62 -9.16 23.25
N ALA A 96 -18.80 -7.85 23.29
CA ALA A 96 -18.78 -7.02 22.10
C ALA A 96 -17.41 -7.09 21.41
N GLN A 97 -17.42 -7.12 20.08
CA GLN A 97 -16.21 -7.22 19.26
C GLN A 97 -16.19 -6.17 18.16
N THR A 98 -14.99 -5.88 17.66
CA THR A 98 -14.78 -5.00 16.50
C THR A 98 -14.84 -5.78 15.21
N GLY A 99 -15.04 -5.04 14.11
CA GLY A 99 -14.97 -5.61 12.76
C GLY A 99 -13.57 -6.08 12.39
N LEU A 100 -13.46 -6.67 11.20
CA LEU A 100 -12.18 -7.07 10.61
C LEU A 100 -11.60 -5.92 9.79
N ILE A 101 -10.29 -5.95 9.58
CA ILE A 101 -9.58 -4.98 8.75
C ILE A 101 -8.81 -5.73 7.67
N ILE A 102 -8.92 -5.23 6.44
CA ILE A 102 -8.10 -5.63 5.30
C ILE A 102 -7.31 -4.41 4.87
N GLU A 103 -6.00 -4.58 4.76
CA GLU A 103 -5.05 -3.53 4.37
C GLU A 103 -4.30 -3.98 3.11
N ASN A 104 -4.19 -3.09 2.12
CA ASN A 104 -3.38 -3.33 0.93
C ASN A 104 -1.91 -2.97 1.20
N ILE A 105 -1.15 -3.97 1.65
CA ILE A 105 0.29 -3.87 1.89
C ILE A 105 1.14 -4.05 0.61
N GLY A 106 0.50 -4.09 -0.56
CA GLY A 106 1.13 -4.18 -1.87
C GLY A 106 1.75 -2.86 -2.33
N ASN A 107 2.17 -2.83 -3.60
CA ASN A 107 2.62 -1.60 -4.26
C ASN A 107 1.80 -1.28 -5.53
N VAL A 108 0.64 -1.91 -5.67
CA VAL A 108 -0.32 -1.69 -6.76
C VAL A 108 -1.74 -1.65 -6.20
N ASN A 109 -2.63 -0.97 -6.91
CA ASN A 109 -4.06 -0.98 -6.58
C ASN A 109 -4.64 -2.37 -6.81
N ILE A 110 -5.64 -2.75 -6.01
CA ILE A 110 -6.26 -4.07 -6.09
C ILE A 110 -7.78 -4.02 -6.13
N SER A 111 -8.41 -4.94 -6.84
CA SER A 111 -9.84 -5.23 -6.72
C SER A 111 -10.07 -6.18 -5.54
N LEU A 112 -10.94 -5.84 -4.59
CA LEU A 112 -11.24 -6.68 -3.43
C LEU A 112 -12.60 -7.37 -3.60
N ASN A 113 -12.60 -8.69 -3.52
CA ASN A 113 -13.80 -9.53 -3.47
C ASN A 113 -13.87 -10.29 -2.15
N LEU A 114 -15.05 -10.33 -1.55
CA LEU A 114 -15.31 -11.05 -0.29
C LEU A 114 -16.33 -12.17 -0.50
N SER A 115 -16.17 -13.24 0.28
CA SER A 115 -17.15 -14.33 0.41
C SER A 115 -17.10 -14.91 1.82
N GLY A 116 -18.25 -15.33 2.36
CA GLY A 116 -18.31 -16.20 3.54
C GLY A 116 -18.38 -17.67 3.12
N GLN A 117 -18.27 -18.60 4.06
CA GLN A 117 -18.50 -20.03 3.78
C GLN A 117 -19.94 -20.44 4.11
N LYS A 118 -20.66 -19.63 4.87
CA LYS A 118 -22.01 -19.96 5.37
C LYS A 118 -22.98 -18.79 5.22
N THR A 119 -24.23 -19.12 4.89
CA THR A 119 -25.37 -18.20 4.99
C THR A 119 -25.82 -18.06 6.45
N ALA A 120 -26.69 -17.10 6.75
CA ALA A 120 -27.27 -16.93 8.10
C ALA A 120 -27.91 -18.23 8.66
N ALA A 121 -28.66 -18.96 7.83
CA ALA A 121 -29.31 -20.21 8.22
C ALA A 121 -28.29 -21.35 8.47
N ALA A 122 -27.22 -21.40 7.68
CA ALA A 122 -26.17 -22.40 7.84
C ALA A 122 -25.27 -22.10 9.06
N PHE A 123 -24.97 -20.83 9.30
CA PHE A 123 -24.10 -20.37 10.38
C PHE A 123 -24.83 -20.36 11.73
N ILE A 124 -25.92 -19.59 11.84
CA ILE A 124 -26.65 -19.32 13.09
C ILE A 124 -27.80 -20.32 13.26
N GLY A 125 -28.59 -20.54 12.22
CA GLY A 125 -29.82 -21.34 12.28
C GLY A 125 -30.95 -20.70 13.09
N GLY A 126 -31.97 -21.48 13.42
CA GLY A 126 -33.15 -21.01 14.16
C GLY A 126 -34.11 -20.18 13.32
N THR A 127 -34.99 -19.46 14.01
CA THR A 127 -36.07 -18.66 13.40
C THR A 127 -35.57 -17.28 12.97
N SER A 128 -35.63 -17.01 11.66
CA SER A 128 -35.27 -15.71 11.05
C SER A 128 -33.88 -15.16 11.44
N PRO A 129 -32.79 -15.94 11.36
CA PRO A 129 -31.45 -15.45 11.68
C PRO A 129 -30.99 -14.40 10.67
N ILE A 130 -30.22 -13.42 11.14
CA ILE A 130 -29.57 -12.41 10.29
C ILE A 130 -28.06 -12.58 10.41
N TYR A 131 -27.38 -12.57 9.27
CA TYR A 131 -25.93 -12.53 9.18
C TYR A 131 -25.53 -11.66 7.99
N ARG A 132 -25.07 -10.44 8.30
CA ARG A 132 -24.77 -9.41 7.30
C ARG A 132 -23.42 -8.78 7.59
N TRP A 133 -22.75 -8.32 6.55
CA TRP A 133 -21.57 -7.47 6.65
C TRP A 133 -21.86 -6.06 6.15
N ASN A 134 -21.06 -5.09 6.58
CA ASN A 134 -20.94 -3.76 6.02
C ASN A 134 -19.46 -3.51 5.79
N VAL A 135 -19.10 -3.09 4.58
CA VAL A 135 -17.71 -2.74 4.26
C VAL A 135 -17.62 -1.22 4.21
N THR A 136 -16.58 -0.67 4.82
CA THR A 136 -16.32 0.78 4.86
C THR A 136 -14.83 1.04 4.67
N GLY A 137 -14.49 2.13 4.01
CA GLY A 137 -13.08 2.49 3.80
C GLY A 137 -13.00 3.73 2.93
N THR A 138 -11.96 4.54 3.14
CA THR A 138 -11.70 5.76 2.36
C THR A 138 -10.82 5.48 1.14
N GLY A 139 -10.25 4.29 1.06
CA GLY A 139 -9.34 3.81 0.02
C GLY A 139 -9.94 3.30 -1.27
N CYS A 140 -11.25 3.17 -1.32
CA CYS A 140 -11.93 2.53 -2.43
C CYS A 140 -12.34 3.53 -3.49
N LEU A 141 -11.84 3.33 -4.71
CA LEU A 141 -12.24 4.04 -5.91
C LEU A 141 -13.02 3.11 -6.84
N ASN A 142 -13.90 3.70 -7.64
CA ASN A 142 -14.71 2.96 -8.61
C ASN A 142 -13.86 2.68 -9.86
N SER A 143 -14.45 2.02 -10.87
CA SER A 143 -13.77 1.74 -12.13
C SER A 143 -13.34 2.99 -12.92
N THR A 144 -13.87 4.18 -12.61
CA THR A 144 -13.49 5.46 -13.24
C THR A 144 -12.44 6.22 -12.45
N GLY A 145 -12.00 5.71 -11.28
CA GLY A 145 -11.02 6.36 -10.42
C GLY A 145 -11.60 7.47 -9.54
N ASP A 146 -12.93 7.64 -9.53
CA ASP A 146 -13.60 8.49 -8.56
C ASP A 146 -13.75 7.74 -7.24
N GLY A 147 -13.84 8.46 -6.12
CA GLY A 147 -14.16 7.84 -4.83
C GLY A 147 -15.38 6.94 -4.99
N GLU A 148 -15.29 5.66 -4.58
CA GLU A 148 -16.44 4.77 -4.67
C GLU A 148 -17.59 5.40 -3.89
N ALA A 149 -18.59 5.89 -4.62
CA ALA A 149 -19.87 6.29 -4.05
C ALA A 149 -20.58 5.12 -3.30
N GLY A 150 -20.00 3.91 -3.33
CA GLY A 150 -20.60 2.64 -2.95
C GLY A 150 -20.18 2.04 -1.61
N LEU A 151 -19.08 2.46 -0.96
CA LEU A 151 -18.81 2.09 0.44
C LEU A 151 -19.59 2.99 1.40
N LEU A 152 -20.91 2.95 1.28
CA LEU A 152 -21.81 3.66 2.16
C LEU A 152 -21.69 3.05 3.56
N LYS A 153 -21.20 3.88 4.50
CA LYS A 153 -21.29 3.60 5.93
C LYS A 153 -22.74 3.23 6.24
N HIS A 154 -22.93 2.13 6.99
CA HIS A 154 -24.23 1.63 7.47
C HIS A 154 -25.10 0.83 6.49
N ILE A 155 -24.64 0.50 5.28
CA ILE A 155 -25.36 -0.45 4.41
C ILE A 155 -24.91 -1.88 4.65
N PHE A 156 -25.83 -2.70 5.15
CA PHE A 156 -25.57 -4.11 5.43
C PHE A 156 -26.06 -5.01 4.30
N TYR A 157 -25.16 -5.86 3.80
CA TYR A 157 -25.44 -6.89 2.81
C TYR A 157 -25.41 -8.27 3.48
N ASN A 158 -26.28 -9.18 3.04
CA ASN A 158 -26.23 -10.56 3.50
C ASN A 158 -24.88 -11.17 3.12
N VAL A 159 -24.26 -11.86 4.08
CA VAL A 159 -23.08 -12.67 3.79
C VAL A 159 -23.48 -13.75 2.80
N ASN A 160 -22.80 -13.77 1.66
CA ASN A 160 -23.02 -14.71 0.59
C ASN A 160 -21.85 -15.71 0.50
N THR A 161 -22.14 -16.88 -0.07
CA THR A 161 -21.16 -17.96 -0.21
C THR A 161 -20.49 -18.00 -1.59
N THR A 162 -20.85 -17.07 -2.46
CA THR A 162 -20.32 -16.93 -3.83
C THR A 162 -19.36 -15.76 -3.89
N SER A 163 -18.23 -15.91 -4.60
CA SER A 163 -17.14 -14.91 -4.75
C SER A 163 -17.51 -13.64 -5.52
N GLY A 164 -18.80 -13.29 -5.63
CA GLY A 164 -19.30 -12.18 -6.45
C GLY A 164 -19.53 -10.88 -5.68
N PHE A 165 -19.32 -10.83 -4.37
CA PHE A 165 -19.43 -9.55 -3.64
C PHE A 165 -18.12 -8.79 -3.74
N GLN A 166 -18.09 -7.80 -4.63
CA GLN A 166 -16.97 -6.87 -4.81
C GLN A 166 -17.30 -5.55 -4.10
N PRO A 167 -16.97 -5.37 -2.82
CA PRO A 167 -17.23 -4.13 -2.11
C PRO A 167 -16.34 -2.96 -2.58
N CYS A 168 -15.25 -3.23 -3.28
CA CYS A 168 -14.26 -2.22 -3.63
C CYS A 168 -13.58 -2.58 -4.95
N THR A 169 -13.83 -1.78 -5.97
CA THR A 169 -13.23 -1.98 -7.30
C THR A 169 -11.75 -1.67 -7.29
N VAL A 170 -11.34 -0.60 -6.60
CA VAL A 170 -9.94 -0.18 -6.54
C VAL A 170 -9.59 0.20 -5.11
N LEU A 171 -9.05 -0.76 -4.34
CA LEU A 171 -8.40 -0.49 -3.08
C LEU A 171 -6.97 -0.02 -3.34
N ARG A 172 -6.73 1.21 -2.93
CA ARG A 172 -5.46 1.92 -3.04
C ARG A 172 -4.37 1.31 -2.15
N TYR A 173 -3.10 1.54 -2.49
CA TYR A 173 -1.94 1.08 -1.70
C TYR A 173 -1.28 2.21 -0.91
N GLU A 174 -1.77 3.45 -1.02
CA GLU A 174 -1.22 4.56 -0.25
C GLU A 174 -1.62 4.48 1.23
N ALA A 175 -0.63 4.52 2.12
CA ALA A 175 -0.75 4.29 3.57
C ALA A 175 -1.79 5.13 4.34
N ALA A 176 -2.37 6.17 3.74
CA ALA A 176 -3.44 6.94 4.37
C ALA A 176 -4.84 6.40 4.05
N VAL A 177 -4.93 5.51 3.05
CA VAL A 177 -6.16 5.09 2.37
C VAL A 177 -6.04 3.66 1.82
N ASP A 178 -5.24 2.79 2.44
CA ASP A 178 -5.01 1.40 2.02
C ASP A 178 -5.84 0.38 2.83
N GLU A 179 -6.65 0.87 3.77
CA GLU A 179 -7.49 0.03 4.63
C GLU A 179 -8.98 0.06 4.28
N VAL A 180 -9.60 -1.11 4.43
CA VAL A 180 -11.05 -1.28 4.53
C VAL A 180 -11.42 -2.06 5.78
N ARG A 181 -12.53 -1.68 6.40
CA ARG A 181 -13.11 -2.31 7.57
C ARG A 181 -14.37 -3.06 7.20
N ILE A 182 -14.48 -4.30 7.69
CA ILE A 182 -15.63 -5.18 7.53
C ILE A 182 -16.31 -5.32 8.89
N ASP A 183 -17.49 -4.73 9.03
CA ASP A 183 -18.32 -4.86 10.21
C ASP A 183 -19.45 -5.87 9.99
N PHE A 184 -19.90 -6.53 11.05
CA PHE A 184 -20.99 -7.49 11.01
C PHE A 184 -22.22 -7.03 11.78
N ASN A 185 -23.38 -7.49 11.35
CA ASN A 185 -24.66 -7.37 12.04
C ASN A 185 -25.33 -8.76 12.05
N LEU A 186 -25.52 -9.28 13.25
CA LEU A 186 -26.08 -10.60 13.51
C LEU A 186 -27.35 -10.49 14.34
N THR A 187 -28.31 -11.35 14.02
CA THR A 187 -29.46 -11.65 14.88
C THR A 187 -29.44 -13.13 15.19
N ILE A 188 -29.25 -13.45 16.47
CA ILE A 188 -29.18 -14.82 16.99
C ILE A 188 -30.51 -15.10 17.70
N PRO A 189 -31.39 -15.91 17.11
CA PRO A 189 -32.65 -16.27 17.77
C PRO A 189 -32.40 -17.25 18.93
N GLU A 190 -33.35 -17.31 19.86
CA GLU A 190 -33.25 -18.20 21.03
C GLU A 190 -33.20 -19.69 20.67
N ASP A 191 -33.73 -20.07 19.51
CA ASP A 191 -33.73 -21.42 18.93
C ASP A 191 -32.57 -21.66 17.95
N SER A 192 -31.51 -20.82 18.02
CA SER A 192 -30.31 -20.97 17.21
C SER A 192 -29.53 -22.25 17.51
N LYS A 193 -28.60 -22.59 16.61
CA LYS A 193 -27.68 -23.71 16.81
C LYS A 193 -26.80 -23.46 18.03
N THR A 194 -26.45 -24.53 18.72
CA THR A 194 -25.58 -24.47 19.91
C THR A 194 -24.18 -25.01 19.58
N GLY A 195 -23.22 -24.69 20.45
CA GLY A 195 -21.81 -25.07 20.29
C GLY A 195 -20.98 -23.98 19.60
N ALA A 196 -19.76 -24.34 19.20
CA ALA A 196 -18.86 -23.40 18.53
C ALA A 196 -19.33 -23.15 17.09
N LEU A 197 -19.86 -21.96 16.85
CA LEU A 197 -20.23 -21.51 15.52
C LEU A 197 -19.12 -20.62 14.97
N ILE A 198 -18.48 -21.04 13.88
CA ILE A 198 -17.43 -20.27 13.20
C ILE A 198 -17.78 -20.18 11.70
N ASP A 199 -17.57 -19.01 11.11
CA ASP A 199 -17.56 -18.80 9.66
C ASP A 199 -16.24 -18.13 9.25
N THR A 200 -15.68 -18.55 8.13
CA THR A 200 -14.42 -18.02 7.58
C THR A 200 -14.72 -17.10 6.43
N ILE A 201 -14.23 -15.87 6.52
CA ILE A 201 -14.34 -14.88 5.46
C ILE A 201 -13.12 -15.00 4.55
N THR A 202 -13.36 -15.14 3.26
CA THR A 202 -12.33 -15.21 2.23
C THR A 202 -12.28 -13.91 1.47
N ALA A 203 -11.12 -13.28 1.47
CA ALA A 203 -10.79 -12.14 0.63
C ALA A 203 -9.97 -12.63 -0.57
N THR A 204 -10.39 -12.24 -1.78
CA THR A 204 -9.66 -12.50 -3.02
C THR A 204 -9.36 -11.18 -3.70
N VAL A 205 -8.14 -11.04 -4.19
CA VAL A 205 -7.64 -9.78 -4.74
C VAL A 205 -6.99 -9.97 -6.09
N VAL A 206 -7.15 -8.98 -6.96
CA VAL A 206 -6.57 -8.95 -8.31
C VAL A 206 -5.91 -7.59 -8.52
N ALA A 207 -4.71 -7.56 -9.10
CA ALA A 207 -4.05 -6.31 -9.45
C ALA A 207 -4.90 -5.52 -10.46
N ASN A 208 -5.15 -4.26 -10.16
CA ASN A 208 -5.64 -3.29 -11.13
C ASN A 208 -4.42 -2.57 -11.69
N ASN A 209 -3.83 -3.10 -12.76
CA ASN A 209 -2.77 -2.37 -13.45
C ASN A 209 -3.37 -1.10 -14.07
N PRO A 210 -2.79 0.09 -13.84
CA PRO A 210 -3.12 1.23 -14.68
C PRO A 210 -2.75 0.86 -16.12
N SER A 211 -3.75 0.87 -17.01
CA SER A 211 -3.53 0.86 -18.46
C SER A 211 -2.81 2.13 -18.89
#